data_AF-A0A2T4S679-F1
#
_entry.id   AF-A0A2T4S679-F1
#
_cell.length_a   1.000
_cell.length_b   1.000
_cell.length_c   1.000
_cell.angle_alpha   90.00
_cell.angle_beta   90.00
_cell.angle_gamma   90.00
#
_symmetry.space_group_name_H-M   'P 1'
#
loop_
_entity.id
_entity.type
_entity.pdbx_description
1 polymer ?
#
loop_
_entity_poly.entity_id
_entity_poly.type
_entity_poly.pdbx_seq_one_letter_code
_entity_poly.pdbx_strand_id
1 'polypeptide(L)'
;MSTDEPIGYESVVTPGQDGTTTTTTTYEVDPMTGALVNPTTSTETTSPTSQIVAKGTTQTTTNDVPFETIYQENPNLPQGTQNEVQAGITGQTETTTTYTVNPETGALENPSTVTTTVTPAQNRVIEIGVGTTATTTTEIAPSTSYEANPDPSQPIGTQTVTTEGQPGIETTPKVPGQPATSEITTPPVNEVVGVNNVEQTTTPI
;
A
#
# COMPACT_ATOMS: atom_id res chain seq x y z
N MET A 1 -37.26 0.43 -27.11
CA MET A 1 -36.40 1.55 -26.68
C MET A 1 -35.26 0.98 -25.83
N SER A 2 -34.06 1.54 -25.85
CA SER A 2 -32.94 1.13 -24.99
C SER A 2 -32.82 2.03 -23.76
N THR A 3 -32.22 1.53 -22.68
CA THR A 3 -31.89 2.27 -21.47
C THR A 3 -30.61 1.70 -20.84
N ASP A 4 -29.82 2.53 -20.16
CA ASP A 4 -28.54 2.15 -19.53
C ASP A 4 -28.69 1.24 -18.29
N GLU A 5 -29.93 0.86 -17.95
CA GLU A 5 -30.24 -0.16 -16.93
C GLU A 5 -29.60 -1.53 -17.25
N PRO A 6 -29.44 -2.41 -16.24
CA PRO A 6 -28.82 -3.70 -16.44
C PRO A 6 -29.62 -4.61 -17.37
N ILE A 7 -28.93 -5.51 -18.08
CA ILE A 7 -29.58 -6.56 -18.88
C ILE A 7 -30.60 -7.32 -18.03
N GLY A 8 -31.81 -7.49 -18.58
CA GLY A 8 -32.95 -8.10 -17.89
C GLY A 8 -33.95 -7.08 -17.33
N TYR A 9 -33.60 -5.80 -17.28
CA TYR A 9 -34.55 -4.73 -16.99
C TYR A 9 -35.53 -4.54 -18.16
N GLU A 10 -36.83 -4.50 -17.87
CA GLU A 10 -37.88 -4.11 -18.81
C GLU A 10 -38.89 -3.18 -18.14
N SER A 11 -39.33 -2.13 -18.86
CA SER A 11 -40.35 -1.20 -18.36
C SER A 11 -41.23 -0.66 -19.50
N VAL A 12 -42.54 -0.59 -19.27
CA VAL A 12 -43.49 0.00 -20.22
C VAL A 12 -43.43 1.52 -20.11
N VAL A 13 -42.96 2.18 -21.17
CA VAL A 13 -42.85 3.64 -21.24
C VAL A 13 -44.15 4.25 -21.76
N THR A 14 -44.75 3.62 -22.76
CA THR A 14 -46.05 4.01 -23.32
C THR A 14 -46.93 2.78 -23.39
N PRO A 15 -48.05 2.71 -22.65
CA PRO A 15 -48.98 1.60 -22.79
C PRO A 15 -49.67 1.65 -24.15
N GLY A 16 -49.88 0.48 -24.75
CA GLY A 16 -50.70 0.38 -25.95
C GLY A 16 -52.17 0.68 -25.64
N GLN A 17 -52.89 1.19 -26.62
CA GLN A 17 -54.35 1.36 -26.55
C GLN A 17 -54.97 0.70 -27.77
N ASP A 18 -56.04 -0.06 -27.55
CA ASP A 18 -56.77 -0.66 -28.65
C ASP A 18 -57.50 0.43 -29.45
N GLY A 19 -57.55 0.24 -30.76
CA GLY A 19 -58.38 1.06 -31.62
C GLY A 19 -59.83 0.64 -31.50
N THR A 20 -60.75 1.57 -31.72
CA THR A 20 -62.19 1.27 -31.69
C THR A 20 -62.83 1.72 -32.99
N THR A 21 -63.69 0.87 -33.57
CA THR A 21 -64.56 1.22 -34.71
C THR A 21 -66.01 1.20 -34.23
N THR A 22 -66.65 2.36 -34.24
CA THR A 22 -68.05 2.54 -33.87
C THR A 22 -68.88 2.73 -35.14
N THR A 23 -69.85 1.82 -35.37
CA THR A 23 -70.80 1.94 -36.47
C THR A 23 -72.17 2.32 -35.92
N THR A 24 -72.68 3.48 -36.31
CA THR A 24 -74.00 3.97 -35.93
C THR A 24 -74.94 3.84 -37.12
N THR A 25 -76.04 3.12 -36.94
CA THR A 25 -77.12 3.01 -37.95
C THR A 25 -78.35 3.77 -37.46
N THR A 26 -78.73 4.82 -38.17
CA THR A 26 -79.90 5.65 -37.88
C THR A 26 -81.02 5.28 -38.84
N TYR A 27 -82.21 5.01 -38.30
CA TYR A 27 -83.42 4.71 -39.06
C TYR A 27 -84.41 5.87 -38.92
N GLU A 28 -85.18 6.14 -39.98
CA GLU A 28 -86.37 6.97 -39.90
C GLU A 28 -87.56 6.12 -39.48
N VAL A 29 -88.49 6.68 -38.69
CA VAL A 29 -89.69 5.96 -38.24
C VAL A 29 -90.87 6.40 -39.10
N ASP A 30 -91.55 5.44 -39.74
CA ASP A 30 -92.81 5.68 -40.44
C ASP A 30 -93.90 6.07 -39.42
N PRO A 31 -94.47 7.28 -39.49
CA PRO A 31 -95.41 7.78 -38.48
C PRO A 31 -96.79 7.10 -38.52
N MET A 32 -97.11 6.38 -39.60
CA MET A 32 -98.41 5.75 -39.79
C MET A 32 -98.38 4.25 -39.46
N THR A 33 -97.23 3.60 -39.63
CA THR A 33 -97.06 2.15 -39.39
C THR A 33 -96.11 1.80 -38.25
N GLY A 34 -95.28 2.75 -37.81
CA GLY A 34 -94.20 2.52 -36.84
C GLY A 34 -93.00 1.75 -37.41
N ALA A 35 -92.99 1.45 -38.70
CA ALA A 35 -91.90 0.72 -39.34
C ALA A 35 -90.61 1.56 -39.41
N LEU A 36 -89.45 0.92 -39.19
CA LEU A 36 -88.14 1.54 -39.37
C LEU A 36 -87.76 1.48 -40.85
N VAL A 37 -87.48 2.65 -41.45
CA VAL A 37 -87.18 2.80 -42.87
C VAL A 37 -85.90 3.63 -43.07
N ASN A 38 -85.38 3.65 -44.30
CA ASN A 38 -84.27 4.52 -44.72
C ASN A 38 -83.02 4.48 -43.81
N PRO A 39 -82.40 3.30 -43.57
CA PRO A 39 -81.21 3.23 -42.74
C PRO A 39 -80.06 4.06 -43.34
N THR A 40 -79.45 4.89 -42.49
CA THR A 40 -78.20 5.59 -42.80
C THR A 40 -77.13 5.14 -41.83
N THR A 41 -75.93 4.84 -42.35
CA THR A 41 -74.81 4.36 -41.54
C THR A 41 -73.70 5.40 -41.51
N SER A 42 -73.16 5.67 -40.32
CA SER A 42 -71.92 6.43 -40.15
C SER A 42 -70.94 5.60 -39.33
N THR A 43 -69.66 5.69 -39.68
CA THR A 43 -68.58 4.97 -38.99
C THR A 43 -67.57 5.96 -38.45
N GLU A 44 -67.21 5.81 -37.17
CA GLU A 44 -66.13 6.54 -36.53
C GLU A 44 -65.05 5.54 -36.10
N THR A 45 -63.79 5.83 -36.38
CA THR A 45 -62.67 4.93 -36.05
C THR A 45 -61.57 5.68 -35.34
N THR A 46 -61.12 5.11 -34.23
CA THR A 46 -59.89 5.49 -33.53
C THR A 46 -58.84 4.42 -33.79
N SER A 47 -57.65 4.83 -34.23
CA SER A 47 -56.56 3.88 -34.49
C SER A 47 -55.94 3.38 -33.19
N PRO A 48 -55.50 2.10 -33.11
CA PRO A 48 -54.74 1.61 -31.97
C PRO A 48 -53.40 2.34 -31.86
N THR A 49 -52.85 2.37 -30.64
CA THR A 49 -51.47 2.81 -30.38
C THR A 49 -50.63 1.64 -29.89
N SER A 50 -49.40 1.54 -30.41
CA SER A 50 -48.45 0.48 -30.01
C SER A 50 -47.89 0.72 -28.61
N GLN A 51 -47.68 -0.36 -27.86
CA GLN A 51 -46.94 -0.31 -26.60
C GLN A 51 -45.44 -0.11 -26.85
N ILE A 52 -44.80 0.78 -26.09
CA ILE A 52 -43.35 1.00 -26.12
C ILE A 52 -42.74 0.48 -24.83
N VAL A 53 -41.81 -0.47 -24.95
CA VAL A 53 -41.03 -1.04 -23.85
C VAL A 53 -39.59 -0.56 -23.93
N ALA A 54 -39.04 -0.13 -22.80
CA ALA A 54 -37.62 0.10 -22.60
C ALA A 54 -36.94 -1.17 -22.09
N LYS A 55 -35.80 -1.54 -22.66
CA LYS A 55 -34.97 -2.67 -22.22
C LYS A 55 -33.60 -2.20 -21.75
N GLY A 56 -33.13 -2.76 -20.63
CA GLY A 56 -31.78 -2.56 -20.12
C GLY A 56 -30.73 -3.14 -21.06
N THR A 57 -29.66 -2.39 -21.27
CA THR A 57 -28.60 -2.70 -22.24
C THR A 57 -27.20 -2.76 -21.65
N THR A 58 -27.05 -2.67 -20.33
CA THR A 58 -25.73 -2.59 -19.70
C THR A 58 -25.40 -3.86 -18.92
N GLN A 59 -24.16 -4.32 -19.00
CA GLN A 59 -23.62 -5.38 -18.15
C GLN A 59 -22.29 -4.92 -17.59
N THR A 60 -22.11 -5.04 -16.27
CA THR A 60 -20.84 -4.71 -15.59
C THR A 60 -20.20 -5.97 -15.03
N THR A 61 -18.88 -6.00 -15.01
CA THR A 61 -18.10 -7.07 -14.36
C THR A 61 -16.84 -6.46 -13.78
N THR A 62 -16.48 -6.88 -12.57
CA THR A 62 -15.26 -6.42 -11.90
C THR A 62 -14.20 -7.51 -11.90
N ASN A 63 -12.93 -7.09 -11.93
CA ASN A 63 -11.78 -7.99 -11.81
C ASN A 63 -10.74 -7.37 -10.87
N ASP A 64 -10.14 -8.20 -10.02
CA ASP A 64 -9.06 -7.80 -9.13
C ASP A 64 -7.74 -7.67 -9.90
N VAL A 65 -6.95 -6.66 -9.54
CA VAL A 65 -5.59 -6.42 -10.06
C VAL A 65 -4.60 -6.70 -8.93
N PRO A 66 -3.79 -7.77 -9.02
CA PRO A 66 -2.83 -8.09 -7.96
C PRO A 66 -1.77 -6.99 -7.84
N PHE A 67 -1.16 -6.90 -6.65
CA PHE A 67 0.00 -6.07 -6.42
C PHE A 67 1.28 -6.89 -6.44
N GLU A 68 2.39 -6.24 -6.78
CA GLU A 68 3.71 -6.84 -6.71
C GLU A 68 4.38 -6.56 -5.36
N THR A 69 5.30 -7.43 -4.95
CA THR A 69 6.18 -7.18 -3.79
C THR A 69 7.55 -6.74 -4.27
N ILE A 70 7.96 -5.54 -3.87
CA ILE A 70 9.25 -4.94 -4.18
C ILE A 70 10.14 -5.04 -2.95
N TYR A 71 11.31 -5.65 -3.12
CA TYR A 71 12.36 -5.70 -2.10
C TYR A 71 13.39 -4.60 -2.35
N GLN A 72 13.74 -3.84 -1.32
CA GLN A 72 14.75 -2.78 -1.38
C GLN A 72 15.80 -3.00 -0.30
N GLU A 73 17.08 -2.94 -0.64
CA GLU A 73 18.13 -3.08 0.35
C GLU A 73 18.23 -1.81 1.21
N ASN A 74 18.30 -1.96 2.53
CA ASN A 74 18.48 -0.86 3.47
C ASN A 74 19.74 -1.10 4.33
N PRO A 75 20.83 -0.33 4.12
CA PRO A 75 22.07 -0.47 4.88
C PRO A 75 21.96 0.06 6.32
N ASN A 76 20.90 0.78 6.67
CA ASN A 76 20.64 1.22 8.04
C ASN A 76 19.92 0.17 8.87
N LEU A 77 19.42 -0.90 8.25
CA LEU A 77 18.82 -2.03 8.94
C LEU A 77 19.86 -3.15 9.11
N PRO A 78 19.92 -3.83 10.28
CA PRO A 78 20.82 -4.95 10.49
C PRO A 78 20.60 -6.07 9.47
N GLN A 79 21.69 -6.74 9.07
CA GLN A 79 21.66 -7.81 8.09
C GLN A 79 20.59 -8.87 8.42
N GLY A 80 19.75 -9.18 7.44
CA GLY A 80 18.71 -10.21 7.55
C GLY A 80 17.39 -9.76 8.20
N THR A 81 17.31 -8.50 8.65
CA THR A 81 16.03 -7.93 9.09
C THR A 81 15.14 -7.57 7.89
N GLN A 82 13.82 -7.56 8.11
CA GLN A 82 12.85 -7.09 7.12
C GLN A 82 11.98 -6.00 7.76
N ASN A 83 11.71 -4.95 7.01
CA ASN A 83 10.84 -3.85 7.44
C ASN A 83 9.85 -3.52 6.33
N GLU A 84 8.56 -3.68 6.57
CA GLU A 84 7.54 -3.29 5.62
C GLU A 84 7.28 -1.78 5.71
N VAL A 85 7.63 -1.06 4.64
CA VAL A 85 7.49 0.41 4.57
C VAL A 85 6.27 0.84 3.78
N GLN A 86 5.70 -0.06 2.97
CA GLN A 86 4.45 0.17 2.25
C GLN A 86 3.68 -1.15 2.12
N ALA A 87 2.42 -1.15 2.57
CA ALA A 87 1.53 -2.29 2.39
C ALA A 87 1.09 -2.45 0.94
N GLY A 88 0.88 -3.69 0.52
CA GLY A 88 0.29 -3.98 -0.79
C GLY A 88 -1.23 -3.84 -0.76
N ILE A 89 -1.81 -3.23 -1.80
CA ILE A 89 -3.26 -3.08 -1.97
C ILE A 89 -3.64 -3.63 -3.34
N THR A 90 -4.55 -4.60 -3.35
CA THR A 90 -5.15 -5.13 -4.58
C THR A 90 -5.96 -4.03 -5.26
N GLY A 91 -5.69 -3.79 -6.54
CA GLY A 91 -6.49 -2.89 -7.37
C GLY A 91 -7.74 -3.58 -7.90
N GLN A 92 -8.58 -2.83 -8.60
CA GLN A 92 -9.80 -3.33 -9.23
C GLN A 92 -10.05 -2.61 -10.55
N THR A 93 -10.44 -3.36 -11.57
CA THR A 93 -10.99 -2.85 -12.83
C THR A 93 -12.47 -3.19 -12.94
N GLU A 94 -13.20 -2.36 -13.68
CA GLU A 94 -14.58 -2.61 -14.07
C GLU A 94 -14.66 -2.61 -15.59
N THR A 95 -15.28 -3.64 -16.15
CA THR A 95 -15.61 -3.73 -17.57
C THR A 95 -17.11 -3.57 -17.73
N THR A 96 -17.49 -2.53 -18.47
CA THR A 96 -18.88 -2.24 -18.82
C THR A 96 -19.10 -2.58 -20.29
N THR A 97 -20.04 -3.49 -20.54
CA THR A 97 -20.50 -3.88 -21.87
C THR A 97 -21.87 -3.26 -22.13
N THR A 98 -21.98 -2.46 -23.18
CA THR A 98 -23.24 -1.86 -23.63
C THR A 98 -23.71 -2.50 -24.93
N TYR A 99 -25.01 -2.66 -25.06
CA TYR A 99 -25.67 -3.26 -26.22
C TYR A 99 -26.65 -2.27 -26.87
N THR A 100 -26.95 -2.50 -28.14
CA THR A 100 -28.07 -1.84 -28.83
C THR A 100 -29.27 -2.78 -28.86
N VAL A 101 -30.48 -2.25 -28.83
CA VAL A 101 -31.72 -3.05 -28.94
C VAL A 101 -32.17 -3.05 -30.39
N ASN A 102 -32.31 -4.24 -30.99
CA ASN A 102 -32.92 -4.41 -32.29
C ASN A 102 -34.42 -4.00 -32.22
N PRO A 103 -34.88 -3.03 -33.03
CA PRO A 103 -36.24 -2.51 -32.92
C PRO A 103 -37.33 -3.49 -33.38
N GLU A 104 -36.99 -4.50 -34.18
CA GLU A 104 -37.96 -5.49 -34.70
C GLU A 104 -38.05 -6.71 -33.79
N THR A 105 -36.91 -7.22 -33.31
CA THR A 105 -36.85 -8.47 -32.55
C THR A 105 -36.72 -8.27 -31.05
N GLY A 106 -36.29 -7.08 -30.61
CA GLY A 106 -35.96 -6.79 -29.22
C GLY A 106 -34.68 -7.49 -28.73
N ALA A 107 -33.89 -8.08 -29.64
CA ALA A 107 -32.61 -8.71 -29.32
C ALA A 107 -31.54 -7.66 -28.97
N LEU A 108 -30.59 -8.03 -28.10
CA LEU A 108 -29.41 -7.23 -27.79
C LEU A 108 -28.31 -7.51 -28.81
N GLU A 109 -27.80 -6.47 -29.47
CA GLU A 109 -26.85 -6.56 -30.58
C GLU A 109 -25.72 -5.54 -30.42
N ASN A 110 -24.65 -5.71 -31.21
CA ASN A 110 -23.52 -4.76 -31.29
C ASN A 110 -22.86 -4.45 -29.92
N PRO A 111 -22.29 -5.46 -29.23
CA PRO A 111 -21.64 -5.24 -27.94
C PRO A 111 -20.46 -4.28 -28.07
N SER A 112 -20.39 -3.31 -27.16
CA SER A 112 -19.26 -2.39 -27.00
C SER A 112 -18.75 -2.45 -25.57
N THR A 113 -17.44 -2.62 -25.38
CA THR A 113 -16.83 -2.79 -24.07
C THR A 113 -15.91 -1.63 -23.73
N VAL A 114 -16.03 -1.11 -22.51
CA VAL A 114 -15.07 -0.16 -21.94
C VAL A 114 -14.58 -0.72 -20.61
N THR A 115 -13.27 -0.78 -20.42
CA THR A 115 -12.65 -1.15 -19.15
C THR A 115 -12.04 0.07 -18.50
N THR A 116 -12.34 0.28 -17.22
CA THR A 116 -11.81 1.38 -16.41
C THR A 116 -11.16 0.84 -15.15
N THR A 117 -10.18 1.57 -14.62
CA THR A 117 -9.61 1.28 -13.30
C THR A 117 -10.48 1.93 -12.25
N VAL A 118 -11.07 1.12 -11.36
CA VAL A 118 -11.87 1.60 -10.21
C VAL A 118 -10.93 1.93 -9.05
N THR A 119 -9.96 1.07 -8.78
CA THR A 119 -8.95 1.28 -7.75
C THR A 119 -7.58 0.85 -8.29
N PRO A 120 -6.57 1.73 -8.29
CA PRO A 120 -5.24 1.33 -8.72
C PRO A 120 -4.61 0.36 -7.71
N ALA A 121 -3.88 -0.65 -8.19
CA ALA A 121 -3.09 -1.51 -7.32
C ALA A 121 -1.91 -0.73 -6.72
N GLN A 122 -1.56 -1.03 -5.48
CA GLN A 122 -0.40 -0.47 -4.79
C GLN A 122 0.55 -1.61 -4.44
N ASN A 123 1.80 -1.53 -4.91
CA ASN A 123 2.82 -2.52 -4.62
C ASN A 123 3.19 -2.53 -3.13
N ARG A 124 3.47 -3.72 -2.60
CA ARG A 124 4.05 -3.90 -1.27
C ARG A 124 5.54 -3.60 -1.35
N VAL A 125 6.07 -2.83 -0.41
CA VAL A 125 7.51 -2.51 -0.35
C VAL A 125 8.08 -2.99 0.98
N ILE A 126 9.09 -3.86 0.89
CA ILE A 126 9.80 -4.42 2.03
C ILE A 126 11.26 -4.06 1.91
N GLU A 127 11.77 -3.37 2.92
CA GLU A 127 13.20 -3.14 3.07
C GLU A 127 13.87 -4.37 3.67
N ILE A 128 14.96 -4.82 3.05
CA ILE A 128 15.81 -5.90 3.53
C ILE A 128 17.08 -5.29 4.11
N GLY A 129 17.35 -5.58 5.38
CA GLY A 129 18.56 -5.12 6.05
C GLY A 129 19.80 -5.78 5.49
N VAL A 130 20.77 -4.96 5.08
CA VAL A 130 22.09 -5.37 4.60
C VAL A 130 23.23 -4.76 5.42
N GLY A 131 22.89 -3.97 6.44
CA GLY A 131 23.87 -3.32 7.29
C GLY A 131 24.62 -4.32 8.18
N THR A 132 25.94 -4.18 8.23
CA THR A 132 26.80 -4.93 9.15
C THR A 132 27.35 -4.01 10.23
N THR A 133 27.59 -4.56 11.41
CA THR A 133 28.25 -3.80 12.49
C THR A 133 29.74 -3.74 12.19
N ALA A 134 30.26 -2.53 12.03
CA ALA A 134 31.70 -2.28 11.97
C ALA A 134 32.22 -1.97 13.39
N THR A 135 33.39 -2.50 13.74
CA THR A 135 34.04 -2.21 15.01
C THR A 135 35.41 -1.60 14.75
N THR A 136 35.66 -0.41 15.29
CA THR A 136 36.97 0.22 15.30
C THR A 136 37.58 0.09 16.68
N THR A 137 38.87 -0.18 16.77
CA THR A 137 39.61 -0.27 18.03
C THR A 137 40.71 0.80 18.07
N THR A 138 40.85 1.47 19.21
CA THR A 138 41.87 2.49 19.46
C THR A 138 42.67 2.10 20.71
N GLU A 139 44.01 2.10 20.62
CA GLU A 139 44.85 1.89 21.80
C GLU A 139 44.86 3.13 22.70
N ILE A 140 44.81 2.88 24.01
CA ILE A 140 44.96 3.90 25.04
C ILE A 140 46.36 3.74 25.63
N ALA A 141 47.26 4.69 25.36
CA ALA A 141 48.62 4.63 25.90
C ALA A 141 48.62 4.67 27.44
N PRO A 142 49.49 3.90 28.11
CA PRO A 142 49.67 4.03 29.55
C PRO A 142 50.35 5.36 29.88
N SER A 143 50.08 5.88 31.08
CA SER A 143 50.84 7.01 31.62
C SER A 143 51.92 6.53 32.58
N THR A 144 53.01 7.30 32.71
CA THR A 144 54.10 7.01 33.66
C THR A 144 53.99 7.91 34.89
N SER A 145 54.12 7.31 36.07
CA SER A 145 54.15 7.98 37.36
C SER A 145 55.39 7.57 38.16
N TYR A 146 55.82 8.44 39.08
CA TYR A 146 57.00 8.22 39.91
C TYR A 146 56.61 8.15 41.38
N GLU A 147 57.09 7.13 42.08
CA GLU A 147 56.82 6.93 43.50
C GLU A 147 58.12 6.67 44.26
N ALA A 148 58.14 6.97 45.57
CA ALA A 148 59.30 6.66 46.39
C ALA A 148 59.43 5.14 46.57
N ASN A 149 60.60 4.58 46.22
CA ASN A 149 60.94 3.18 46.43
C ASN A 149 62.24 3.08 47.23
N PRO A 150 62.20 3.19 48.57
CA PRO A 150 63.40 3.19 49.41
C PRO A 150 64.20 1.90 49.25
N ASP A 151 65.41 2.02 48.72
CA ASP A 151 66.36 0.91 48.57
C ASP A 151 67.76 1.38 48.98
N PRO A 152 68.17 1.20 50.25
CA PRO A 152 69.47 1.66 50.73
C PRO A 152 70.65 0.91 50.09
N SER A 153 70.41 -0.17 49.35
CA SER A 153 71.46 -0.90 48.63
C SER A 153 71.82 -0.25 47.29
N GLN A 154 70.99 0.65 46.78
CA GLN A 154 71.20 1.36 45.51
C GLN A 154 71.54 2.84 45.77
N PRO A 155 72.25 3.52 44.84
CA PRO A 155 72.48 4.96 44.93
C PRO A 155 71.18 5.75 45.02
N ILE A 156 71.20 6.89 45.72
CA ILE A 156 70.08 7.83 45.75
C ILE A 156 69.72 8.31 44.33
N GLY A 157 68.43 8.39 44.03
CA GLY A 157 67.93 8.77 42.70
C GLY A 157 67.88 7.64 41.67
N THR A 158 68.30 6.42 42.02
CA THR A 158 68.16 5.26 41.13
C THR A 158 66.68 4.97 40.84
N GLN A 159 66.36 4.71 39.58
CA GLN A 159 65.00 4.46 39.10
C GLN A 159 64.80 2.98 38.77
N THR A 160 63.68 2.43 39.20
CA THR A 160 63.31 1.02 38.98
C THR A 160 61.85 0.96 38.53
N VAL A 161 61.54 0.23 37.46
CA VAL A 161 60.14 0.03 37.06
C VAL A 161 59.52 -0.96 38.05
N THR A 162 58.57 -0.50 38.85
CA THR A 162 57.86 -1.32 39.85
C THR A 162 56.56 -1.89 39.30
N THR A 163 55.94 -1.20 38.33
CA THR A 163 54.79 -1.68 37.56
C THR A 163 55.02 -1.34 36.10
N GLU A 164 55.01 -2.34 35.21
CA GLU A 164 55.16 -2.13 33.77
C GLU A 164 53.87 -1.53 33.17
N GLY A 165 54.02 -0.51 32.32
CA GLY A 165 52.88 0.08 31.60
C GLY A 165 52.34 -0.86 30.53
N GLN A 166 51.03 -1.04 30.47
CA GLN A 166 50.34 -1.82 29.42
C GLN A 166 49.25 -0.96 28.76
N PRO A 167 49.15 -0.93 27.43
CA PRO A 167 48.11 -0.18 26.74
C PRO A 167 46.72 -0.75 27.02
N GLY A 168 45.75 0.15 27.09
CA GLY A 168 44.32 -0.20 27.11
C GLY A 168 43.74 -0.24 25.70
N ILE A 169 42.49 -0.67 25.58
CA ILE A 169 41.75 -0.76 24.31
C ILE A 169 40.38 -0.09 24.47
N GLU A 170 40.14 0.94 23.68
CA GLU A 170 38.82 1.52 23.43
C GLU A 170 38.22 0.89 22.17
N THR A 171 36.95 0.51 22.21
CA THR A 171 36.23 0.01 21.04
C THR A 171 35.05 0.90 20.71
N THR A 172 34.85 1.14 19.42
CA THR A 172 33.76 1.96 18.89
C THR A 172 32.93 1.14 17.89
N PRO A 173 31.91 0.40 18.35
CA PRO A 173 30.95 -0.24 17.45
C PRO A 173 30.07 0.78 16.72
N LYS A 174 29.87 0.54 15.42
CA LYS A 174 28.90 1.23 14.56
C LYS A 174 27.86 0.23 14.08
N VAL A 175 26.76 0.14 14.81
CA VAL A 175 25.60 -0.66 14.42
C VAL A 175 24.81 0.09 13.33
N PRO A 176 24.27 -0.60 12.31
CA PRO A 176 23.37 0.01 11.32
C PRO A 176 22.24 0.82 11.96
N GLY A 177 22.01 2.03 11.47
CA GLY A 177 20.93 2.90 11.95
C GLY A 177 21.15 3.53 13.33
N GLN A 178 22.24 3.23 14.04
CA GLN A 178 22.55 3.78 15.36
C GLN A 178 23.79 4.68 15.33
N PRO A 179 23.89 5.70 16.20
CA PRO A 179 25.14 6.44 16.38
C PRO A 179 26.25 5.50 16.90
N ALA A 180 27.50 5.80 16.54
CA ALA A 180 28.62 5.08 17.13
C ALA A 180 28.76 5.47 18.61
N THR A 181 29.10 4.51 19.45
CA THR A 181 29.38 4.72 20.88
C THR A 181 30.71 4.09 21.20
N SER A 182 31.55 4.77 21.99
CA SER A 182 32.83 4.25 22.43
C SER A 182 32.76 3.71 23.85
N GLU A 183 33.49 2.63 24.10
CA GLU A 183 33.65 2.04 25.42
C GLU A 183 35.08 1.53 25.61
N ILE A 184 35.62 1.70 26.83
CA ILE A 184 36.90 1.11 27.21
C ILE A 184 36.67 -0.36 27.52
N THR A 185 37.13 -1.25 26.64
CA THR A 185 37.03 -2.70 26.83
C THR A 185 38.17 -3.27 27.66
N THR A 186 39.33 -2.61 27.63
CA THR A 186 40.49 -2.95 28.47
C THR A 186 41.09 -1.64 28.99
N PRO A 187 41.11 -1.39 30.31
CA PRO A 187 41.76 -0.19 30.85
C PRO A 187 43.29 -0.31 30.73
N PRO A 188 44.02 0.81 30.48
CA PRO A 188 45.47 0.79 30.51
C PRO A 188 45.98 0.52 31.93
N VAL A 189 47.11 -0.17 32.04
CA VAL A 189 47.88 -0.25 33.29
C VAL A 189 48.96 0.82 33.21
N ASN A 190 48.93 1.79 34.13
CA ASN A 190 49.94 2.85 34.16
C ASN A 190 51.30 2.32 34.63
N GLU A 191 52.36 2.85 34.04
CA GLU A 191 53.73 2.55 34.45
C GLU A 191 54.04 3.28 35.76
N VAL A 192 54.62 2.54 36.72
CA VAL A 192 55.11 3.10 37.97
C VAL A 192 56.61 2.91 38.04
N VAL A 193 57.32 4.02 38.19
CA VAL A 193 58.77 4.04 38.36
C VAL A 193 59.10 4.42 39.80
N GLY A 194 59.62 3.46 40.55
CA GLY A 194 60.14 3.65 41.88
C GLY A 194 61.48 4.39 41.87
N VAL A 195 61.57 5.50 42.60
CA VAL A 195 62.80 6.30 42.77
C VAL A 195 63.35 6.09 44.18
N ASN A 196 64.59 5.64 44.30
CA ASN A 196 65.23 5.51 45.60
C ASN A 196 65.46 6.90 46.23
N ASN A 197 64.85 7.14 47.40
CA ASN A 197 64.95 8.41 48.12
C ASN A 197 65.84 8.36 49.37
N VAL A 198 66.39 7.20 49.71
CA VAL A 198 67.24 7.00 50.88
C VAL A 198 68.67 6.68 50.47
N GLU A 199 69.63 7.08 51.28
CA GLU A 199 71.03 6.70 51.16
C GLU A 199 71.51 6.13 52.49
N GLN A 200 72.28 5.03 52.46
CA GLN A 200 72.86 4.44 53.66
C GLN A 200 74.37 4.67 53.68
N THR A 201 74.87 5.42 54.67
CA THR A 201 76.30 5.57 54.93
C THR A 201 76.72 4.66 56.08
N THR A 202 77.62 3.72 55.82
CA THR A 202 78.28 2.94 56.88
C THR A 202 79.68 3.51 57.14
N THR A 203 79.89 4.05 58.32
CA THR A 203 81.23 4.47 58.77
C THR A 203 81.90 3.28 59.48
N PRO A 204 83.01 2.72 58.96
CA PRO A 204 83.73 1.67 59.66
C PRO A 204 84.39 2.25 60.94
N ILE A 205 84.35 1.45 62.01
CA ILE A 205 85.01 1.72 63.30
C ILE A 205 86.50 1.38 63.25
#